data_AF-U3I3U8-F1
#
_entry.id   AF-U3I3U8-F1
#
_cell.length_a   1.000
_cell.length_b   1.000
_cell.length_c   1.000
_cell.angle_alpha   90.00
_cell.angle_beta   90.00
_cell.angle_gamma   90.00
#
_symmetry.space_group_name_H-M   'P 1'
#
loop_
_entity.id
_entity.type
_entity.pdbx_description
1 polymer ?
#
loop_
_entity_poly.entity_id
_entity_poly.type
_entity_poly.pdbx_seq_one_letter_code
_entity_poly.pdbx_strand_id
1 'polypeptide(L)'
;MCDIKWYLEKLLFYLNLDICYFPAVMVQEDYHSQNPYHNAVHAADVTQAMHCYLQEPKLSQSLTPWDVLLSLIAAATHDLDHPGVNQPFLIKTNHYLATLYKNTSVLENHHWRSAVGLLRESGLFAHMSLENRQLMESQIGDLILATDISQQNEYLSMFRSHLDRGDLCLEDANHRHFILQMALKCADICNPCRTWELSKQWSEKVTEEFFHQVDKWNKLILSIIIE
;
A
#
# COMPACT_ATOMS: atom_id res chain seq x y z
N MET A 1 -11.35 -17.62 -8.43
CA MET A 1 -10.47 -16.65 -7.78
C MET A 1 -11.23 -15.33 -7.78
N CYS A 2 -11.54 -14.78 -6.61
CA CYS A 2 -12.26 -13.50 -6.53
C CYS A 2 -11.29 -12.38 -6.93
N ASP A 3 -11.70 -11.59 -7.90
CA ASP A 3 -10.91 -10.46 -8.41
C ASP A 3 -10.97 -9.24 -7.47
N ILE A 4 -9.98 -8.33 -7.53
CA ILE A 4 -9.98 -7.04 -6.81
C ILE A 4 -11.34 -6.37 -6.98
N LYS A 5 -11.84 -6.35 -8.22
CA LYS A 5 -13.12 -5.75 -8.56
C LYS A 5 -14.27 -6.30 -7.71
N TRP A 6 -14.35 -7.61 -7.52
CA TRP A 6 -15.42 -8.23 -6.72
C TRP A 6 -15.30 -7.89 -5.24
N TYR A 7 -14.08 -7.89 -4.69
CA TYR A 7 -13.83 -7.54 -3.30
C TYR A 7 -14.07 -6.06 -3.02
N LEU A 8 -13.58 -5.17 -3.89
CA LEU A 8 -13.82 -3.73 -3.80
C LEU A 8 -15.31 -3.42 -3.99
N GLU A 9 -15.99 -3.99 -4.98
CA GLU A 9 -17.45 -3.80 -5.15
C GLU A 9 -18.24 -4.21 -3.91
N LYS A 10 -17.89 -5.36 -3.29
CA LYS A 10 -18.50 -5.81 -2.03
C LYS A 10 -18.19 -4.85 -0.88
N LEU A 11 -16.93 -4.47 -0.69
CA LEU A 11 -16.50 -3.59 0.39
C LEU A 11 -17.14 -2.20 0.26
N LEU A 12 -17.20 -1.65 -0.96
CA LEU A 12 -17.76 -0.35 -1.29
C LEU A 12 -19.29 -0.35 -1.12
N PHE A 13 -19.97 -1.44 -1.46
CA PHE A 13 -21.39 -1.64 -1.14
C PHE A 13 -21.64 -1.67 0.37
N TYR A 14 -20.79 -2.37 1.15
CA TYR A 14 -20.89 -2.38 2.61
C TYR A 14 -20.62 -1.01 3.25
N LEU A 15 -19.84 -0.14 2.61
CA LEU A 15 -19.48 1.19 3.08
C LEU A 15 -20.44 2.30 2.61
N ASN A 16 -21.47 1.96 1.83
CA ASN A 16 -22.46 2.90 1.30
C ASN A 16 -21.83 4.07 0.50
N LEU A 17 -20.69 3.81 -0.15
CA LEU A 17 -20.00 4.75 -1.03
C LEU A 17 -20.43 4.46 -2.47
N ASP A 18 -20.83 5.50 -3.21
CA ASP A 18 -21.31 5.36 -4.59
C ASP A 18 -20.16 4.91 -5.53
N ILE A 19 -20.28 3.68 -6.05
CA ILE A 19 -19.24 2.93 -6.77
C ILE A 19 -18.89 3.50 -8.15
N CYS A 20 -19.69 4.41 -8.72
CA CYS A 20 -19.62 4.70 -10.15
C CYS A 20 -18.32 5.35 -10.66
N TYR A 21 -17.34 5.68 -9.80
CA TYR A 21 -16.17 6.46 -10.21
C TYR A 21 -14.80 6.05 -9.64
N PHE A 22 -14.67 5.10 -8.70
CA PHE A 22 -13.30 4.68 -8.31
C PHE A 22 -12.69 3.89 -9.49
N PRO A 23 -11.49 4.25 -9.99
CA PRO A 23 -10.87 3.58 -11.13
C PRO A 23 -10.30 2.21 -10.74
N ALA A 24 -11.11 1.37 -10.08
CA ALA A 24 -10.75 0.04 -9.58
C ALA A 24 -10.16 -0.84 -10.69
N VAL A 25 -10.67 -0.71 -11.92
CA VAL A 25 -10.12 -1.40 -13.09
C VAL A 25 -8.73 -0.88 -13.43
N MET A 26 -8.51 0.44 -13.47
CA MET A 26 -7.17 0.97 -13.77
C MET A 26 -6.16 0.58 -12.69
N VAL A 27 -6.54 0.67 -11.41
CA VAL A 27 -5.69 0.23 -10.30
C VAL A 27 -5.35 -1.25 -10.44
N GLN A 28 -6.35 -2.11 -10.70
CA GLN A 28 -6.15 -3.55 -10.82
C GLN A 28 -5.24 -3.93 -12.00
N GLU A 29 -5.43 -3.31 -13.16
CA GLU A 29 -4.65 -3.61 -14.36
C GLU A 29 -3.20 -3.08 -14.29
N ASP A 30 -2.95 -2.03 -13.48
CA ASP A 30 -1.60 -1.52 -13.21
C ASP A 30 -0.84 -2.37 -12.17
N TYR A 31 -1.45 -3.40 -11.60
CA TYR A 31 -0.70 -4.44 -10.88
C TYR A 31 -0.20 -5.52 -11.83
N HIS A 32 1.06 -5.89 -11.64
CA HIS A 32 1.70 -7.00 -12.35
C HIS A 32 1.18 -8.36 -11.89
N SER A 33 0.15 -8.87 -12.59
CA SER A 33 -0.45 -10.19 -12.32
C SER A 33 0.54 -11.37 -12.37
N GLN A 34 1.69 -11.20 -13.01
CA GLN A 34 2.78 -12.17 -13.08
C GLN A 34 3.64 -12.24 -11.81
N ASN A 35 3.59 -11.24 -10.92
CA ASN A 35 4.27 -11.29 -9.63
C ASN A 35 3.58 -12.32 -8.73
N PRO A 36 4.28 -13.29 -8.12
CA PRO A 36 3.66 -14.28 -7.25
C PRO A 36 2.94 -13.67 -6.04
N TYR A 37 3.50 -12.61 -5.45
CA TYR A 37 3.01 -11.95 -4.24
C TYR A 37 2.53 -10.51 -4.50
N HIS A 38 3.39 -9.60 -4.96
CA HIS A 38 3.05 -8.17 -5.11
C HIS A 38 2.22 -7.93 -6.38
N ASN A 39 0.95 -8.33 -6.32
CA ASN A 39 -0.04 -8.24 -7.38
C ASN A 39 -1.39 -7.73 -6.83
N ALA A 40 -2.39 -7.60 -7.70
CA ALA A 40 -3.72 -7.14 -7.35
C ALA A 40 -4.35 -7.91 -6.16
N VAL A 41 -4.15 -9.21 -6.04
CA VAL A 41 -4.75 -10.01 -4.96
C VAL A 41 -4.16 -9.63 -3.59
N HIS A 42 -2.86 -9.31 -3.52
CA HIS A 42 -2.24 -8.77 -2.31
C HIS A 42 -2.87 -7.42 -1.93
N ALA A 43 -3.00 -6.50 -2.89
CA ALA A 43 -3.66 -5.22 -2.65
C ALA A 43 -5.12 -5.36 -2.15
N ALA A 44 -5.87 -6.33 -2.68
CA ALA A 44 -7.20 -6.67 -2.16
C ALA A 44 -7.16 -7.20 -0.71
N ASP A 45 -6.20 -8.07 -0.36
CA ASP A 45 -6.05 -8.60 1.00
C ASP A 45 -5.74 -7.49 2.00
N VAL A 46 -4.80 -6.59 1.65
CA VAL A 46 -4.43 -5.42 2.45
C VAL A 46 -5.62 -4.47 2.61
N THR A 47 -6.36 -4.21 1.54
CA THR A 47 -7.57 -3.36 1.60
C THR A 47 -8.65 -3.97 2.51
N GLN A 48 -8.81 -5.29 2.46
CA GLN A 48 -9.75 -6.02 3.32
C GLN A 48 -9.30 -5.99 4.79
N ALA A 49 -8.01 -6.19 5.08
CA ALA A 49 -7.47 -6.06 6.43
C ALA A 49 -7.61 -4.63 6.97
N MET A 50 -7.31 -3.63 6.12
CA MET A 50 -7.48 -2.23 6.47
C MET A 50 -8.94 -1.94 6.85
N HIS A 51 -9.91 -2.43 6.07
CA HIS A 51 -11.32 -2.31 6.44
C HIS A 51 -11.64 -2.91 7.81
N CYS A 52 -11.12 -4.11 8.14
CA CYS A 52 -11.30 -4.69 9.47
C CYS A 52 -10.75 -3.76 10.57
N TYR A 53 -9.57 -3.18 10.39
CA TYR A 53 -9.02 -2.23 11.35
C TYR A 53 -9.86 -0.95 11.46
N LEU A 54 -10.39 -0.42 10.36
CA LEU A 54 -11.28 0.75 10.38
C LEU A 54 -12.58 0.48 11.16
N GLN A 55 -13.01 -0.78 11.29
CA GLN A 55 -14.17 -1.16 12.09
C GLN A 55 -13.89 -1.27 13.59
N GLU A 56 -12.62 -1.30 14.02
CA GLU A 56 -12.25 -1.40 15.44
C GLU A 56 -12.87 -0.25 16.25
N PRO A 57 -13.42 -0.49 17.46
CA PRO A 57 -14.28 0.48 18.16
C PRO A 57 -13.68 1.87 18.36
N LYS A 58 -12.36 1.94 18.65
CA LYS A 58 -11.67 3.23 18.83
C LYS A 58 -11.56 4.01 17.52
N LEU A 59 -11.38 3.31 16.39
CA LEU A 59 -11.23 3.93 15.09
C LEU A 59 -12.58 4.29 14.48
N SER A 60 -13.53 3.36 14.45
CA SER A 60 -14.84 3.57 13.84
C SER A 60 -15.63 4.73 14.49
N GLN A 61 -15.36 5.06 15.75
CA GLN A 61 -15.99 6.18 16.46
C GLN A 61 -15.34 7.54 16.19
N SER A 62 -14.08 7.59 15.74
CA SER A 62 -13.32 8.84 15.57
C SER A 62 -12.97 9.17 14.12
N LEU A 63 -13.13 8.23 13.19
CA LEU A 63 -12.83 8.42 11.78
C LEU A 63 -13.91 9.22 11.04
N THR A 64 -13.47 10.15 10.21
CA THR A 64 -14.35 10.82 9.25
C THR A 64 -14.51 9.98 7.99
N PRO A 65 -15.55 10.22 7.16
CA PRO A 65 -15.66 9.58 5.85
C PRO A 65 -14.44 9.81 4.95
N TRP A 66 -13.77 10.95 5.12
CA TRP A 66 -12.54 11.28 4.41
C TRP A 66 -11.39 10.36 4.81
N ASP A 67 -11.20 10.14 6.11
CA ASP A 67 -10.16 9.23 6.62
C ASP A 67 -10.34 7.80 6.09
N VAL A 68 -11.59 7.32 6.07
CA VAL A 68 -11.94 5.99 5.52
C VAL A 68 -11.65 5.94 4.03
N LEU A 69 -12.04 6.95 3.26
CA LEU A 69 -11.78 7.02 1.82
C LEU A 69 -10.29 6.97 1.52
N LEU A 70 -9.48 7.84 2.13
CA LEU A 70 -8.03 7.89 1.89
C LEU A 70 -7.34 6.58 2.30
N SER A 71 -7.76 5.99 3.41
CA SER A 71 -7.22 4.71 3.90
C SER A 71 -7.43 3.57 2.91
N LEU A 72 -8.63 3.50 2.31
CA LEU A 72 -8.95 2.45 1.35
C LEU A 72 -8.26 2.67 0.01
N ILE A 73 -8.14 3.92 -0.44
CA ILE A 73 -7.37 4.25 -1.65
C ILE A 73 -5.91 3.87 -1.44
N ALA A 74 -5.30 4.33 -0.33
CA ALA A 74 -3.91 4.01 -0.01
C ALA A 74 -3.68 2.50 0.06
N ALA A 75 -4.53 1.74 0.74
CA ALA A 75 -4.43 0.29 0.82
C ALA A 75 -4.50 -0.39 -0.56
N ALA A 76 -5.42 0.05 -1.43
CA ALA A 76 -5.58 -0.50 -2.77
C ALA A 76 -4.40 -0.17 -3.69
N THR A 77 -3.68 0.93 -3.46
CA THR A 77 -2.60 1.41 -4.33
C THR A 77 -1.20 1.37 -3.70
N HIS A 78 -1.03 0.79 -2.50
CA HIS A 78 0.25 0.88 -1.78
C HIS A 78 1.41 0.17 -2.49
N ASP A 79 1.13 -0.81 -3.34
CA ASP A 79 2.11 -1.58 -4.14
C ASP A 79 1.88 -1.43 -5.65
N LEU A 80 1.22 -0.35 -6.08
CA LEU A 80 0.84 -0.15 -7.48
C LEU A 80 2.07 -0.16 -8.41
N ASP A 81 2.02 -0.91 -9.51
CA ASP A 81 3.16 -1.09 -10.44
C ASP A 81 4.45 -1.64 -9.76
N HIS A 82 4.30 -2.50 -8.75
CA HIS A 82 5.45 -3.15 -8.11
C HIS A 82 6.22 -4.06 -9.09
N PRO A 83 7.55 -3.92 -9.24
CA PRO A 83 8.34 -4.62 -10.27
C PRO A 83 8.71 -6.07 -9.91
N GLY A 84 8.24 -6.55 -8.75
CA GLY A 84 8.55 -7.88 -8.24
C GLY A 84 10.01 -8.02 -7.80
N VAL A 85 10.65 -6.91 -7.43
CA VAL A 85 12.00 -6.82 -6.88
C VAL A 85 12.08 -5.70 -5.85
N ASN A 86 12.99 -5.82 -4.89
CA ASN A 86 13.12 -4.90 -3.77
C ASN A 86 14.00 -3.67 -4.08
N GLN A 87 13.93 -2.66 -3.21
CA GLN A 87 14.73 -1.44 -3.33
C GLN A 87 16.25 -1.70 -3.48
N PRO A 88 16.90 -2.55 -2.65
CA PRO A 88 18.32 -2.87 -2.84
C PRO A 88 18.67 -3.41 -4.23
N PHE A 89 17.80 -4.20 -4.84
CA PHE A 89 17.97 -4.66 -6.22
C PHE A 89 17.96 -3.48 -7.19
N LEU A 90 16.92 -2.63 -7.13
CA LEU A 90 16.79 -1.45 -8.01
C LEU A 90 18.00 -0.51 -7.95
N ILE A 91 18.51 -0.27 -6.74
CA ILE A 91 19.71 0.57 -6.51
C ILE A 91 20.93 -0.09 -7.16
N LYS A 92 21.18 -1.38 -6.90
CA LYS A 92 22.36 -2.10 -7.40
C LYS A 92 22.37 -2.23 -8.93
N THR A 93 21.21 -2.31 -9.55
CA THR A 93 21.08 -2.39 -11.02
C THR A 93 20.98 -1.02 -11.69
N ASN A 94 21.16 0.08 -10.96
CA ASN A 94 20.98 1.45 -11.47
C ASN A 94 19.63 1.66 -12.19
N HIS A 95 18.57 1.05 -11.67
CA HIS A 95 17.23 1.22 -12.24
C HIS A 95 16.82 2.70 -12.17
N TYR A 96 16.12 3.21 -13.21
CA TYR A 96 15.81 4.64 -13.28
C TYR A 96 14.99 5.15 -12.08
N LEU A 97 14.15 4.30 -11.48
CA LEU A 97 13.39 4.62 -10.25
C LEU A 97 14.32 4.95 -9.07
N ALA A 98 15.44 4.23 -8.92
CA ALA A 98 16.40 4.51 -7.86
C ALA A 98 17.03 5.91 -8.02
N THR A 99 17.32 6.31 -9.26
CA THR A 99 17.77 7.67 -9.60
C THR A 99 16.68 8.71 -9.34
N LEU A 100 15.45 8.44 -9.80
CA LEU A 100 14.31 9.35 -9.68
C LEU A 100 13.98 9.69 -8.22
N TYR A 101 14.02 8.68 -7.35
CA TYR A 101 13.70 8.80 -5.92
C TYR A 101 14.94 8.82 -5.01
N LYS A 102 16.13 9.04 -5.60
CA LYS A 102 17.39 9.26 -4.87
C LYS A 102 17.65 8.19 -3.79
N ASN A 103 17.45 6.92 -4.14
CA ASN A 103 17.66 5.77 -3.26
C ASN A 103 16.89 5.79 -1.92
N THR A 104 15.81 6.57 -1.81
CA THR A 104 15.01 6.71 -0.58
C THR A 104 13.57 6.30 -0.85
N SER A 105 13.09 5.27 -0.14
CA SER A 105 11.75 4.68 -0.30
C SER A 105 11.33 4.58 -1.76
N VAL A 106 12.21 3.97 -2.57
CA VAL A 106 12.16 4.00 -4.03
C VAL A 106 10.87 3.39 -4.56
N LEU A 107 10.43 2.30 -3.93
CA LEU A 107 9.22 1.58 -4.30
C LEU A 107 7.99 2.35 -3.83
N GLU A 108 7.95 2.77 -2.57
CA GLU A 108 6.79 3.43 -1.98
C GLU A 108 6.52 4.79 -2.63
N ASN A 109 7.58 5.53 -2.99
CA ASN A 109 7.43 6.73 -3.82
C ASN A 109 6.88 6.40 -5.21
N HIS A 110 7.34 5.32 -5.84
CA HIS A 110 6.82 4.88 -7.14
C HIS A 110 5.32 4.58 -7.06
N HIS A 111 4.90 3.74 -6.11
CA HIS A 111 3.50 3.38 -5.87
C HIS A 111 2.64 4.62 -5.63
N TRP A 112 3.11 5.54 -4.79
CA TRP A 112 2.44 6.80 -4.52
C TRP A 112 2.28 7.66 -5.78
N ARG A 113 3.36 7.88 -6.55
CA ARG A 113 3.29 8.72 -7.76
C ARG A 113 2.41 8.09 -8.84
N SER A 114 2.43 6.77 -8.98
CA SER A 114 1.52 6.03 -9.87
C SER A 114 0.07 6.19 -9.44
N ALA A 115 -0.22 6.07 -8.13
CA ALA A 115 -1.57 6.27 -7.59
C ALA A 115 -2.09 7.70 -7.87
N VAL A 116 -1.24 8.71 -7.68
CA VAL A 116 -1.57 10.11 -8.02
C VAL A 116 -1.85 10.27 -9.52
N GLY A 117 -1.08 9.60 -10.38
CA GLY A 117 -1.31 9.57 -11.82
C GLY A 117 -2.72 9.07 -12.16
N LEU A 118 -3.07 7.89 -11.66
CA LEU A 118 -4.39 7.29 -11.87
C LEU A 118 -5.54 8.14 -11.31
N LEU A 119 -5.38 8.71 -10.11
CA LEU A 119 -6.40 9.56 -9.50
C LEU A 119 -6.67 10.81 -10.35
N ARG A 120 -5.62 11.42 -10.92
CA ARG A 120 -5.76 12.57 -11.81
C ARG A 120 -6.39 12.19 -13.15
N GLU A 121 -5.95 11.08 -13.74
CA GLU A 121 -6.48 10.60 -15.03
C GLU A 121 -7.95 10.22 -14.94
N SER A 122 -8.36 9.56 -13.85
CA SER A 122 -9.75 9.16 -13.64
C SER A 122 -10.73 10.33 -13.51
N GLY A 123 -10.24 11.52 -13.14
CA GLY A 123 -11.08 12.68 -12.88
C GLY A 123 -12.03 12.52 -11.68
N LEU A 124 -11.88 11.47 -10.86
CA LEU A 124 -12.77 11.14 -9.74
C LEU A 124 -12.98 12.34 -8.79
N PHE A 125 -11.91 13.09 -8.54
CA PHE A 125 -11.91 14.27 -7.66
C PHE A 125 -11.80 15.60 -8.41
N ALA A 126 -12.14 15.63 -9.71
CA ALA A 126 -12.07 16.83 -10.55
C ALA A 126 -12.97 17.98 -10.02
N HIS A 127 -14.05 17.64 -9.33
CA HIS A 127 -14.99 18.59 -8.72
C HIS A 127 -14.45 19.29 -7.46
N MET A 128 -13.38 18.77 -6.84
CA MET A 128 -12.75 19.37 -5.66
C MET A 128 -11.85 20.55 -6.03
N SER A 129 -11.54 21.42 -5.06
CA SER A 129 -10.51 22.46 -5.25
C SER A 129 -9.14 21.82 -5.48
N LEU A 130 -8.24 22.57 -6.12
CA LEU A 130 -6.85 22.14 -6.32
C LEU A 130 -6.15 21.86 -4.98
N GLU A 131 -6.37 22.73 -3.99
CA GLU A 131 -5.81 22.60 -2.64
C GLU A 131 -6.25 21.29 -1.97
N ASN A 132 -7.54 20.95 -2.03
CA ASN A 132 -8.04 19.71 -1.43
C ASN A 132 -7.53 18.46 -2.16
N ARG A 133 -7.35 18.51 -3.49
CA ARG A 133 -6.71 17.42 -4.23
C ARG A 133 -5.24 17.25 -3.84
N GLN A 134 -4.50 18.35 -3.70
CA GLN A 134 -3.09 18.29 -3.27
C GLN A 134 -2.97 17.74 -1.84
N LEU A 135 -3.87 18.13 -0.94
CA LEU A 135 -3.94 17.58 0.41
C LEU A 135 -4.23 16.07 0.38
N MET A 136 -5.21 15.62 -0.41
CA MET A 136 -5.49 14.20 -0.64
C MET A 136 -4.23 13.46 -1.11
N GLU A 137 -3.59 13.96 -2.17
CA GLU A 137 -2.40 13.35 -2.75
C GLU A 137 -1.27 13.22 -1.71
N SER A 138 -1.10 14.22 -0.85
CA SER A 138 -0.12 14.20 0.25
C SER A 138 -0.48 13.15 1.30
N GLN A 139 -1.72 13.13 1.79
CA GLN A 139 -2.16 12.21 2.83
C GLN A 139 -2.12 10.74 2.37
N ILE A 140 -2.45 10.47 1.11
CA ILE A 140 -2.26 9.14 0.51
C ILE A 140 -0.77 8.78 0.44
N GLY A 141 0.07 9.75 0.07
CA GLY A 141 1.52 9.58 0.07
C GLY A 141 2.07 9.22 1.44
N ASP A 142 1.66 9.92 2.49
CA ASP A 142 2.08 9.65 3.87
C ASP A 142 1.67 8.24 4.34
N LEU A 143 0.48 7.77 3.93
CA LEU A 143 0.04 6.39 4.19
C LEU A 143 0.89 5.35 3.46
N ILE A 144 1.12 5.53 2.15
CA ILE A 144 1.91 4.59 1.33
C ILE A 144 3.37 4.58 1.77
N LEU A 145 4.00 5.74 2.01
CA LEU A 145 5.38 5.81 2.48
C LEU A 145 5.58 5.12 3.83
N ALA A 146 4.54 5.06 4.67
CA ALA A 146 4.62 4.33 5.92
C ALA A 146 4.76 2.81 5.73
N THR A 147 4.40 2.24 4.58
CA THR A 147 4.56 0.79 4.31
C THR A 147 6.01 0.40 4.05
N ASP A 148 6.92 1.36 3.84
CA ASP A 148 8.36 1.10 3.73
C ASP A 148 8.86 0.33 4.97
N ILE A 149 9.16 -0.96 4.76
CA ILE A 149 9.54 -1.85 5.84
C ILE A 149 10.89 -1.46 6.45
N SER A 150 11.75 -0.78 5.69
CA SER A 150 13.05 -0.30 6.19
C SER A 150 12.90 0.78 7.27
N GLN A 151 11.76 1.48 7.29
CA GLN A 151 11.42 2.50 8.29
C GLN A 151 10.59 1.96 9.46
N GLN A 152 10.30 0.65 9.52
CA GLN A 152 9.44 0.07 10.55
C GLN A 152 9.86 0.42 11.98
N ASN A 153 11.17 0.44 12.26
CA ASN A 153 11.69 0.75 13.59
C ASN A 153 11.36 2.18 14.04
N GLU A 154 11.36 3.14 13.12
CA GLU A 154 11.02 4.54 13.40
C GLU A 154 9.54 4.67 13.79
N TYR A 155 8.65 4.15 12.94
CA TYR A 155 7.20 4.13 13.19
C TYR A 155 6.84 3.39 14.48
N LEU A 156 7.43 2.22 14.74
CA LEU A 156 7.18 1.46 15.97
C LEU A 156 7.69 2.18 17.21
N SER A 157 8.87 2.82 17.14
CA SER A 157 9.42 3.58 18.27
C SER A 157 8.53 4.78 18.61
N MET A 158 8.08 5.51 17.58
CA MET A 158 7.15 6.62 17.74
C MET A 158 5.81 6.16 18.33
N PHE A 159 5.25 5.07 17.81
CA PHE A 159 3.99 4.51 18.30
C PHE A 159 4.09 4.04 19.75
N ARG A 160 5.15 3.31 20.11
CA ARG A 160 5.41 2.90 21.50
C ARG A 160 5.53 4.10 22.43
N SER A 161 6.27 5.12 22.03
CA SER A 161 6.44 6.33 22.84
C SER A 161 5.11 7.04 23.10
N HIS A 162 4.23 7.08 22.10
CA HIS A 162 2.87 7.60 22.23
C HIS A 162 1.98 6.74 23.15
N LEU A 163 2.09 5.41 23.06
CA LEU A 163 1.38 4.49 23.95
C LEU A 163 1.85 4.61 25.40
N ASP A 164 3.16 4.74 25.63
CA ASP A 164 3.75 4.89 26.95
C ASP A 164 3.34 6.21 27.61
N ARG A 165 3.25 7.30 26.83
CA ARG A 165 2.77 8.61 27.30
C ARG A 165 1.25 8.68 27.44
N GLY A 166 0.51 7.81 26.74
CA GLY A 166 -0.95 7.85 26.71
C GLY A 166 -1.51 9.14 26.09
N ASP A 167 -0.78 9.74 25.15
CA ASP A 167 -1.07 11.07 24.58
C ASP A 167 -1.77 11.02 23.21
N LEU A 168 -2.08 9.83 22.70
CA LEU A 168 -2.86 9.66 21.46
C LEU A 168 -4.29 10.18 21.63
N CYS A 169 -4.63 11.19 20.85
CA CYS A 169 -5.94 11.82 20.79
C CYS A 169 -6.54 11.61 19.40
N LEU A 170 -7.52 10.72 19.25
CA LEU A 170 -8.09 10.40 17.93
C LEU A 170 -8.96 11.52 17.33
N GLU A 171 -9.35 12.51 18.14
CA GLU A 171 -9.97 13.75 17.65
C GLU A 171 -8.95 14.64 16.90
N ASP A 172 -7.66 14.54 17.26
CA ASP A 172 -6.60 15.23 16.53
C ASP A 172 -6.32 14.53 15.19
N ALA A 173 -6.33 15.31 14.11
CA ALA A 173 -6.19 14.79 12.76
C ALA A 173 -4.81 14.15 12.52
N ASN A 174 -3.75 14.67 13.12
CA ASN A 174 -2.39 14.14 12.93
C ASN A 174 -2.23 12.82 13.67
N HIS A 175 -2.69 12.73 14.92
CA HIS A 175 -2.71 11.48 15.66
C HIS A 175 -3.57 10.42 14.97
N ARG A 176 -4.76 10.78 14.49
CA ARG A 176 -5.62 9.85 13.74
C ARG A 176 -4.94 9.38 12.46
N HIS A 177 -4.34 10.29 11.69
CA HIS A 177 -3.60 9.94 10.49
C HIS A 177 -2.40 9.00 10.79
N PHE A 178 -1.65 9.28 11.85
CA PHE A 178 -0.56 8.41 12.29
C PHE A 178 -1.06 7.00 12.67
N ILE A 179 -2.20 6.89 13.35
CA ILE A 179 -2.79 5.56 13.62
C ILE A 179 -3.23 4.85 12.35
N LEU A 180 -3.71 5.58 11.33
CA LEU A 180 -4.01 4.99 10.03
C LEU A 180 -2.76 4.49 9.30
N GLN A 181 -1.63 5.20 9.41
CA GLN A 181 -0.33 4.71 8.93
C GLN A 181 0.04 3.39 9.63
N MET A 182 -0.11 3.33 10.96
CA MET A 182 0.14 2.09 11.71
C MET A 182 -0.83 0.96 11.31
N ALA A 183 -2.11 1.25 11.08
CA ALA A 183 -3.10 0.29 10.64
C ALA A 183 -2.79 -0.26 9.24
N LEU A 184 -2.38 0.60 8.30
CA LEU A 184 -1.97 0.17 6.96
C LEU A 184 -0.69 -0.68 7.02
N LYS A 185 0.30 -0.31 7.85
CA LYS A 185 1.46 -1.18 8.11
C LYS A 185 1.05 -2.54 8.65
N CYS A 186 0.12 -2.58 9.60
CA CYS A 186 -0.41 -3.84 10.12
C CYS A 186 -1.11 -4.63 9.02
N ALA A 187 -1.86 -3.99 8.13
CA ALA A 187 -2.59 -4.64 7.03
C ALA A 187 -1.64 -5.28 6.02
N ASP A 188 -0.58 -4.55 5.64
CA ASP A 188 0.42 -4.99 4.66
C ASP A 188 1.14 -6.28 5.10
N ILE A 189 1.53 -6.38 6.37
CA ILE A 189 2.24 -7.56 6.90
C ILE A 189 1.34 -8.53 7.69
N CYS A 190 0.02 -8.48 7.53
CA CYS A 190 -0.90 -9.30 8.33
C CYS A 190 -1.02 -10.77 7.91
N ASN A 191 -0.36 -11.22 6.83
CA ASN A 191 -0.56 -12.60 6.36
C ASN A 191 -0.32 -13.67 7.43
N PRO A 192 0.72 -13.57 8.29
CA PRO A 192 0.94 -14.51 9.38
C PRO A 192 -0.15 -14.49 10.46
N CYS A 193 -0.96 -13.43 10.52
CA CYS A 193 -2.09 -13.29 11.44
C CYS A 193 -3.40 -13.90 10.90
N ARG A 194 -3.42 -14.33 9.63
CA ARG A 194 -4.55 -15.05 9.03
C ARG A 194 -4.61 -16.50 9.54
N THR A 195 -5.68 -17.22 9.21
CA THR A 195 -5.72 -18.68 9.44
C THR A 195 -4.55 -19.36 8.74
N TRP A 196 -4.13 -20.50 9.28
CA TRP A 196 -2.97 -21.24 8.80
C TRP A 196 -3.00 -21.48 7.29
N GLU A 197 -4.15 -21.84 6.74
CA GLU A 197 -4.33 -22.14 5.32
C GLU A 197 -4.05 -20.93 4.42
N LEU A 198 -4.44 -19.73 4.85
CA LEU A 198 -4.18 -18.49 4.12
C LEU A 198 -2.74 -18.03 4.33
N SER A 199 -2.27 -18.03 5.58
CA SER A 199 -0.89 -17.68 5.95
C SER A 199 0.14 -18.52 5.18
N LYS A 200 -0.11 -19.82 5.04
CA LYS A 200 0.73 -20.74 4.26
C LYS A 200 0.80 -20.34 2.78
N GLN A 201 -0.33 -20.06 2.15
CA GLN A 201 -0.36 -19.67 0.73
C GLN A 201 0.39 -18.36 0.48
N TRP A 202 0.21 -17.36 1.35
CA TRP A 202 0.95 -16.11 1.28
C TRP A 202 2.45 -16.31 1.50
N SER A 203 2.82 -17.16 2.45
CA SER A 203 4.23 -17.51 2.73
C SER A 203 4.90 -18.18 1.53
N GLU A 204 4.20 -19.08 0.84
CA GLU A 204 4.70 -19.72 -0.38
C GLU A 204 4.90 -18.70 -1.51
N LYS A 205 3.92 -17.81 -1.72
CA LYS A 205 3.96 -16.76 -2.75
C LYS A 205 5.08 -15.73 -2.55
N VAL A 206 5.21 -15.18 -1.34
CA VAL A 206 6.26 -14.19 -1.05
C VAL A 206 7.65 -14.81 -1.21
N THR A 207 7.79 -16.07 -0.80
CA THR A 207 9.05 -16.83 -0.95
C THR A 207 9.37 -17.11 -2.42
N GLU A 208 8.38 -17.49 -3.23
CA GLU A 208 8.54 -17.68 -4.68
C GLU A 208 9.04 -16.39 -5.36
N GLU A 209 8.46 -15.25 -5.02
CA GLU A 209 8.88 -13.97 -5.59
C GLU A 209 10.32 -13.59 -5.19
N PHE A 210 10.70 -13.84 -3.93
CA PHE A 210 12.08 -13.65 -3.49
C PHE A 210 13.06 -14.56 -4.24
N PHE A 211 12.70 -15.81 -4.51
CA PHE A 211 13.54 -16.70 -5.32
C PHE A 211 13.65 -16.24 -6.78
N HIS A 212 12.57 -15.74 -7.39
CA HIS A 212 12.63 -15.16 -8.73
C HIS A 212 13.57 -13.96 -8.81
N GLN A 213 13.64 -13.11 -7.78
CA GLN A 213 14.63 -12.03 -7.73
C GLN A 213 16.07 -12.56 -7.71
N VAL A 214 16.36 -13.61 -6.94
CA VAL A 214 17.69 -14.24 -6.90
C VAL A 214 18.08 -14.79 -8.27
N ASP A 215 17.15 -15.43 -8.97
CA ASP A 215 17.39 -15.93 -10.32
C ASP A 215 17.66 -14.80 -11.32
N LYS A 216 16.91 -13.69 -11.25
CA LYS A 216 17.15 -12.48 -12.04
C LYS A 216 18.57 -11.94 -11.78
N TRP A 217 19.00 -11.87 -10.53
CA TRP A 217 20.32 -11.41 -10.14
C TRP A 217 21.44 -12.32 -10.68
N ASN A 218 21.29 -13.64 -10.55
CA ASN A 218 22.26 -14.60 -11.04
C ASN A 218 22.42 -14.54 -12.56
N LYS A 219 21.32 -14.41 -13.31
CA LYS A 219 21.36 -14.24 -14.78
C LYS A 219 22.09 -12.97 -15.20
N LEU A 220 21.87 -11.85 -14.49
CA LEU A 220 22.56 -10.59 -14.76
C LEU A 220 24.07 -10.67 -14.50
N ILE A 221 24.48 -11.34 -13.42
CA ILE A 221 25.91 -11.59 -13.15
C ILE A 221 26.52 -12.44 -14.26
N LEU A 222 25.84 -13.52 -14.67
CA LEU A 222 26.32 -14.40 -15.72
C LEU A 222 26.49 -13.67 -17.05
N SER A 223 25.56 -12.78 -17.44
CA SER A 223 25.71 -12.00 -18.68
C SER A 223 26.92 -11.06 -18.65
N ILE A 224 27.22 -10.46 -17.50
CA ILE A 224 28.38 -9.56 -17.35
C ILE A 224 29.71 -10.34 -17.40
N ILE A 225 29.74 -11.57 -16.89
CA ILE A 225 30.96 -12.41 -16.89
C ILE A 225 31.28 -12.96 -18.29
N ILE A 226 30.28 -13.10 -19.16
CA ILE A 226 30.42 -13.68 -20.50
C ILE A 226 30.81 -12.64 -21.57
N GLU A 227 30.68 -11.34 -21.27
CA GLU A 227 31.17 -10.22 -22.10
C GLU A 227 32.62 -9.85 -21.78
#